data_AF-A0A533Y1Q9-F1
#
_entry.id   AF-A0A533Y1Q9-F1
#
_cell.length_a   1.000
_cell.length_b   1.000
_cell.length_c   1.000
_cell.angle_alpha   90.00
_cell.angle_beta   90.00
_cell.angle_gamma   90.00
#
_symmetry.space_group_name_H-M   'P 1'
#
loop_
_entity.id
_entity.type
_entity.pdbx_description
1 polymer ?
#
loop_
_entity_poly.entity_id
_entity_poly.type
_entity_poly.pdbx_seq_one_letter_code
_entity_poly.pdbx_strand_id
1 'polypeptide(L)'
;MSWWIYLMTSGCGCGSAMLRGMELAYPRISKQREPFAGRTYRPSKGRGMNSTPYQKINTPLIAASLGLTAGVFVLDLVLPWGVAVAMLYAIPLLLTSKEMPRRFTLGLAAGASCLTVLGFLMSSRSPELWLAAANRSLSLVTIWVTAILVILNKRTTQGQRDQEAQLRLLLEQLPAFLWVADTNLTITYAQGRRISALGLTPEGIVGTTVPEYFPLEPTSIPFTTHLRALQGDPGSYVATLKERTLRAYVEPMRDPNGVITGCIGIALDITEQKQLEEQREGLIGELRNALAQIKTLRGLLPICAACKKIRDDGGYWTQIEQYIRTHSEAEFTHGICPECAQKLYPDLAPSHGSGST
;
A
#
# COMPACT_ATOMS: atom_id res chain seq x y z
N MET A 1 47.61 4.95 5.93
CA MET A 1 47.04 5.50 4.68
C MET A 1 45.66 6.08 5.03
N SER A 2 45.58 7.21 5.76
CA SER A 2 45.68 8.60 5.27
C SER A 2 44.41 8.94 4.44
N TRP A 3 43.46 9.78 4.84
CA TRP A 3 43.54 11.10 5.47
C TRP A 3 42.19 11.47 6.13
N TRP A 4 42.25 11.96 7.37
CA TRP A 4 41.28 12.88 7.97
C TRP A 4 42.04 14.20 8.20
N ILE A 5 41.33 15.34 8.12
CA ILE A 5 41.76 16.73 8.43
C ILE A 5 42.33 17.53 7.24
N TYR A 6 41.64 18.61 6.82
CA TYR A 6 42.18 19.98 6.65
C TYR A 6 41.07 21.03 6.34
N LEU A 7 40.99 22.07 7.19
CA LEU A 7 40.47 23.47 7.08
C LEU A 7 39.06 23.75 6.53
N MET A 8 38.17 24.57 7.11
CA MET A 8 38.26 25.73 8.04
C MET A 8 39.31 26.78 7.66
N THR A 9 39.01 27.59 6.63
CA THR A 9 39.23 29.06 6.59
C THR A 9 38.65 29.66 5.31
N SER A 10 37.57 30.44 5.41
CA SER A 10 37.38 31.69 4.66
C SER A 10 36.12 32.39 5.18
N GLY A 11 36.33 33.59 5.73
CA GLY A 11 35.31 34.38 6.39
C GLY A 11 34.44 35.21 5.45
N CYS A 12 33.36 35.71 6.07
CA CYS A 12 32.66 36.98 5.83
C CYS A 12 32.66 37.59 4.42
N GLY A 13 31.48 37.57 3.80
CA GLY A 13 31.05 38.54 2.80
C GLY A 13 29.61 38.94 3.07
N CYS A 14 29.43 40.10 3.70
CA CYS A 14 28.15 40.76 3.93
C CYS A 14 27.52 41.18 2.59
N GLY A 15 26.22 40.96 2.41
CA GLY A 15 25.51 41.30 1.18
C GLY A 15 24.00 41.35 1.37
N SER A 16 23.54 42.40 2.06
CA SER A 16 22.14 42.79 2.17
C SER A 16 21.53 43.05 0.78
N ALA A 17 20.59 42.22 0.35
CA ALA A 17 19.74 42.48 -0.81
C ALA A 17 18.29 42.72 -0.35
N MET A 18 17.95 43.98 -0.37
CA MET A 18 16.66 44.60 -0.12
C MET A 18 15.68 44.23 -1.26
N LEU A 19 14.62 43.48 -0.98
CA LEU A 19 13.47 43.40 -1.89
C LEU A 19 12.15 43.68 -1.16
N ARG A 20 11.59 44.80 -1.59
CA ARG A 20 10.31 45.42 -1.25
C ARG A 20 9.13 44.46 -1.40
N GLY A 21 8.23 44.53 -0.42
CA GLY A 21 6.79 44.74 -0.59
C GLY A 21 6.09 43.98 -1.72
N MET A 22 5.49 42.85 -1.37
CA MET A 22 4.27 42.35 -2.01
C MET A 22 3.30 41.94 -0.91
N GLU A 23 2.37 42.84 -0.58
CA GLU A 23 1.14 42.53 0.14
C GLU A 23 0.27 41.65 -0.76
N LEU A 24 0.19 40.35 -0.45
CA LEU A 24 -0.86 39.48 -0.97
C LEU A 24 -1.92 39.31 0.13
N ALA A 25 -3.04 39.97 -0.09
CA ALA A 25 -4.23 39.92 0.74
C ALA A 25 -4.79 38.49 0.81
N TYR A 26 -4.77 37.90 2.01
CA TYR A 26 -5.50 36.67 2.30
C TYR A 26 -6.98 37.01 2.58
N PRO A 27 -7.96 36.36 1.92
CA PRO A 27 -9.35 36.50 2.30
C PRO A 27 -9.61 35.82 3.65
N ARG A 28 -10.19 36.60 4.55
CA ARG A 28 -10.69 36.22 5.89
C ARG A 28 -11.82 35.18 5.73
N ILE A 29 -11.53 33.90 5.90
CA ILE A 29 -12.57 32.87 6.05
C ILE A 29 -13.05 32.90 7.49
N SER A 30 -14.27 33.40 7.69
CA SER A 30 -14.99 33.40 8.95
C SER A 30 -15.29 31.97 9.40
N LYS A 31 -14.84 31.61 10.60
CA LYS A 31 -15.22 30.37 11.30
C LYS A 31 -16.71 30.44 11.67
N GLN A 32 -17.56 29.70 10.97
CA GLN A 32 -18.76 29.11 11.57
C GLN A 32 -18.47 27.62 11.83
N ARG A 33 -18.17 27.30 13.10
CA ARG A 33 -18.15 25.92 13.59
C ARG A 33 -19.59 25.52 13.86
N GLU A 34 -20.16 24.64 13.05
CA GLU A 34 -21.32 23.86 13.48
C GLU A 34 -20.84 22.70 14.40
N PRO A 35 -21.55 22.42 15.50
CA PRO A 35 -21.20 21.32 16.39
C PRO A 35 -21.57 19.99 15.73
N PHE A 36 -20.56 19.17 15.46
CA PHE A 36 -20.72 17.80 14.99
C PHE A 36 -21.38 16.96 16.08
N ALA A 37 -22.71 16.80 16.00
CA ALA A 37 -23.46 15.90 16.85
C ALA A 37 -23.01 14.46 16.61
N GLY A 38 -22.57 13.79 17.67
CA GLY A 38 -22.11 12.41 17.67
C GLY A 38 -23.17 11.46 17.09
N ARG A 39 -22.92 10.95 15.88
CA ARG A 39 -23.62 9.78 15.38
C ARG A 39 -22.95 8.56 15.98
N THR A 40 -23.61 8.00 17.00
CA THR A 40 -23.30 6.70 17.58
C THR A 40 -23.34 5.64 16.48
N TYR A 41 -22.19 5.01 16.22
CA TYR A 41 -22.08 3.86 15.34
C TYR A 41 -22.84 2.68 15.96
N ARG A 42 -24.04 2.39 15.46
CA ARG A 42 -24.76 1.14 15.73
C ARG A 42 -24.21 0.07 14.81
N PRO A 43 -23.69 -1.06 15.31
CA PRO A 43 -23.34 -2.18 14.46
C PRO A 43 -24.63 -2.74 13.86
N SER A 44 -24.75 -2.73 12.54
CA SER A 44 -25.85 -3.41 11.85
C SER A 44 -25.71 -4.90 12.09
N LYS A 45 -26.75 -5.49 12.70
CA LYS A 45 -26.88 -6.93 12.93
C LYS A 45 -26.53 -7.70 11.67
N GLY A 46 -25.64 -8.69 11.84
CA GLY A 46 -25.22 -9.61 10.80
C GLY A 46 -26.41 -10.19 10.04
N ARG A 47 -26.48 -9.85 8.76
CA ARG A 47 -27.29 -10.56 7.79
C ARG A 47 -26.38 -11.62 7.20
N GLY A 48 -26.65 -12.89 7.54
CA GLY A 48 -25.89 -14.04 7.09
C GLY A 48 -25.66 -13.98 5.58
N MET A 49 -24.40 -13.82 5.18
CA MET A 49 -23.96 -13.75 3.80
C MET A 49 -23.74 -15.17 3.29
N ASN A 50 -24.81 -15.94 3.16
CA ASN A 50 -24.84 -17.20 2.41
C ASN A 50 -25.73 -17.02 1.18
N SER A 51 -25.30 -16.18 0.24
CA SER A 51 -25.79 -16.23 -1.12
C SER A 51 -24.61 -16.59 -2.02
N THR A 52 -24.42 -17.89 -2.22
CA THR A 52 -23.63 -18.40 -3.35
C THR A 52 -24.07 -17.67 -4.62
N PRO A 53 -23.15 -17.17 -5.47
CA PRO A 53 -23.53 -16.54 -6.72
C PRO A 53 -24.40 -17.51 -7.50
N TYR A 54 -25.61 -17.07 -7.89
CA TYR A 54 -26.53 -17.83 -8.74
C TYR A 54 -25.81 -18.06 -10.07
N GLN A 55 -25.17 -19.23 -10.20
CA GLN A 55 -24.46 -19.64 -11.41
C GLN A 55 -25.50 -19.72 -12.53
N LYS A 56 -25.44 -18.78 -13.50
CA LYS A 56 -26.39 -18.72 -14.63
C LYS A 56 -26.44 -20.10 -15.29
N ILE A 57 -27.62 -20.71 -15.25
CA ILE A 57 -27.87 -22.02 -15.83
C ILE A 57 -27.98 -21.83 -17.34
N ASN A 58 -26.97 -22.26 -18.10
CA ASN A 58 -27.04 -22.25 -19.56
C ASN A 58 -27.97 -23.35 -20.05
N THR A 59 -29.26 -23.03 -20.10
CA THR A 59 -30.33 -23.88 -20.62
C THR A 59 -30.04 -24.49 -22.01
N PRO A 60 -29.44 -23.80 -23.01
CA PRO A 60 -29.15 -24.44 -24.29
C PRO A 60 -28.07 -25.53 -24.18
N LEU A 61 -27.07 -25.33 -23.31
CA LEU A 61 -25.99 -26.30 -23.09
C LEU A 61 -26.52 -27.53 -22.34
N ILE A 62 -27.48 -27.35 -21.42
CA ILE A 62 -28.16 -28.45 -20.73
C ILE A 62 -28.94 -29.29 -21.74
N ALA A 63 -29.79 -28.64 -22.54
CA ALA A 63 -30.59 -29.32 -23.55
C ALA A 63 -29.72 -30.08 -24.56
N ALA A 64 -28.61 -29.49 -25.00
CA ALA A 64 -27.64 -30.15 -25.87
C ALA A 64 -27.00 -31.38 -25.20
N SER A 65 -26.58 -31.28 -23.93
CA SER A 65 -25.97 -32.42 -23.20
C SER A 65 -26.96 -33.57 -22.97
N LEU A 66 -28.22 -33.27 -22.64
CA LEU A 66 -29.27 -34.26 -22.47
C LEU A 66 -29.65 -34.89 -23.80
N GLY A 67 -29.80 -34.07 -24.85
CA GLY A 67 -30.11 -34.53 -26.21
C GLY A 67 -29.02 -35.43 -26.77
N LEU A 68 -27.75 -35.08 -26.59
CA LEU A 68 -26.63 -35.94 -26.99
C LEU A 68 -26.60 -37.24 -26.19
N THR A 69 -26.87 -37.21 -24.89
CA THR A 69 -26.92 -38.44 -24.07
C THR A 69 -28.04 -39.37 -24.54
N ALA A 70 -29.23 -38.82 -24.83
CA ALA A 70 -30.35 -39.58 -25.39
C ALA A 70 -30.05 -40.11 -26.80
N GLY A 71 -29.41 -39.31 -27.64
CA GLY A 71 -28.98 -39.71 -28.98
C GLY A 71 -27.96 -40.85 -28.96
N VAL A 72 -26.99 -40.79 -28.05
CA VAL A 72 -26.03 -41.89 -27.83
C VAL A 72 -26.74 -43.16 -27.35
N PHE A 73 -27.73 -43.05 -26.46
CA PHE A 73 -28.54 -44.20 -26.02
C PHE A 73 -29.38 -44.81 -27.15
N VAL A 74 -30.03 -44.00 -27.99
CA VAL A 74 -30.78 -44.50 -29.16
C VAL A 74 -29.84 -45.20 -30.13
N LEU A 75 -28.67 -44.61 -30.41
CA LEU A 75 -27.65 -45.22 -31.25
C LEU A 75 -27.17 -46.56 -30.69
N ASP A 76 -27.03 -46.65 -29.37
CA ASP A 76 -26.63 -47.83 -28.62
C ASP A 76 -27.69 -48.96 -28.60
N LEU A 77 -28.97 -48.61 -28.84
CA LEU A 77 -30.05 -49.58 -29.06
C LEU A 77 -30.12 -50.05 -30.52
N VAL A 78 -29.80 -49.15 -31.46
CA VAL A 78 -29.97 -49.40 -32.91
C VAL A 78 -28.77 -50.12 -33.52
N LEU A 79 -27.55 -49.90 -33.02
CA LEU A 79 -26.34 -50.58 -33.49
C LEU A 79 -26.22 -51.95 -32.81
N PRO A 80 -26.59 -53.06 -33.49
CA PRO A 80 -26.25 -54.38 -33.00
C PRO A 80 -24.75 -54.59 -33.34
N TRP A 81 -24.06 -55.53 -32.70
CA TRP A 81 -22.68 -55.93 -33.05
C TRP A 81 -21.56 -54.97 -32.58
N GLY A 82 -21.21 -55.05 -31.28
CA GLY A 82 -19.82 -54.96 -30.84
C GLY A 82 -19.07 -53.62 -30.95
N VAL A 83 -19.60 -52.59 -31.62
CA VAL A 83 -18.91 -51.30 -31.78
C VAL A 83 -18.90 -50.55 -30.44
N ALA A 84 -17.72 -50.08 -30.02
CA ALA A 84 -17.52 -49.34 -28.78
C ALA A 84 -18.11 -47.90 -28.87
N VAL A 85 -19.44 -47.79 -28.83
CA VAL A 85 -20.19 -46.53 -28.69
C VAL A 85 -19.88 -45.84 -27.33
N ALA A 86 -19.21 -46.55 -26.42
CA ALA A 86 -18.68 -46.09 -25.14
C ALA A 86 -17.99 -44.71 -25.19
N MET A 87 -17.20 -44.45 -26.24
CA MET A 87 -16.47 -43.19 -26.39
C MET A 87 -17.40 -41.99 -26.64
N LEU A 88 -18.59 -42.20 -27.19
CA LEU A 88 -19.53 -41.11 -27.47
C LEU A 88 -20.20 -40.57 -26.21
N TYR A 89 -20.31 -41.38 -25.14
CA TYR A 89 -20.78 -40.90 -23.83
C TYR A 89 -19.84 -39.89 -23.17
N ALA A 90 -18.57 -39.81 -23.61
CA ALA A 90 -17.64 -38.79 -23.13
C ALA A 90 -18.02 -37.39 -23.61
N ILE A 91 -18.64 -37.26 -24.80
CA ILE A 91 -18.94 -35.96 -25.42
C ILE A 91 -19.95 -35.15 -24.58
N PRO A 92 -21.13 -35.69 -24.16
CA PRO A 92 -22.03 -34.99 -23.25
C PRO A 92 -21.38 -34.56 -21.93
N LEU A 93 -20.52 -35.41 -21.36
CA LEU A 93 -19.83 -35.14 -20.10
C LEU A 93 -18.79 -34.01 -20.25
N LEU A 94 -18.02 -34.02 -21.33
CA LEU A 94 -17.04 -32.96 -21.65
C LEU A 94 -17.74 -31.61 -21.90
N LEU A 95 -18.93 -31.59 -22.51
CA LEU A 95 -19.71 -30.36 -22.66
C LEU A 95 -20.12 -29.76 -21.32
N THR A 96 -20.28 -30.57 -20.27
CA THR A 96 -20.52 -30.04 -18.93
C THR A 96 -19.31 -29.34 -18.31
N SER A 97 -18.11 -29.50 -18.88
CA SER A 97 -16.85 -28.93 -18.37
C SER A 97 -16.91 -27.41 -18.20
N LYS A 98 -17.57 -26.69 -19.13
CA LYS A 98 -17.34 -25.25 -19.24
C LYS A 98 -18.13 -24.37 -18.28
N GLU A 99 -19.38 -24.70 -17.93
CA GLU A 99 -20.23 -23.75 -17.16
C GLU A 99 -21.23 -24.42 -16.20
N MET A 100 -21.22 -25.76 -16.11
CA MET A 100 -22.21 -26.51 -15.31
C MET A 100 -21.78 -26.76 -13.86
N PRO A 101 -22.73 -26.81 -12.91
CA PRO A 101 -22.42 -27.18 -11.53
C PRO A 101 -22.03 -28.67 -11.42
N ARG A 102 -21.16 -29.01 -10.46
CA ARG A 102 -20.63 -30.38 -10.28
C ARG A 102 -21.74 -31.43 -10.09
N ARG A 103 -22.83 -31.06 -9.40
CA ARG A 103 -24.02 -31.91 -9.21
C ARG A 103 -24.68 -32.33 -10.54
N PHE A 104 -24.65 -31.46 -11.56
CA PHE A 104 -25.22 -31.78 -12.87
C PHE A 104 -24.34 -32.77 -13.62
N THR A 105 -23.01 -32.60 -13.62
CA THR A 105 -22.07 -33.57 -14.22
C THR A 105 -22.22 -34.96 -13.58
N LEU A 106 -22.32 -35.03 -12.24
CA LEU A 106 -22.56 -36.29 -11.53
C LEU A 106 -23.94 -36.90 -11.86
N GLY A 107 -24.99 -36.07 -11.90
CA GLY A 107 -26.33 -36.53 -12.27
C GLY A 107 -26.41 -37.05 -13.70
N LEU A 108 -25.73 -36.39 -14.64
CA LEU A 108 -25.64 -36.82 -16.04
C LEU A 108 -24.87 -38.13 -16.18
N ALA A 109 -23.74 -38.29 -15.46
CA ALA A 109 -22.98 -39.53 -15.43
C ALA A 109 -23.79 -40.70 -14.84
N ALA A 110 -24.53 -40.46 -13.75
CA ALA A 110 -25.41 -41.45 -13.14
C ALA A 110 -26.57 -41.82 -14.09
N GLY A 111 -27.20 -40.83 -14.73
CA GLY A 111 -28.26 -41.06 -15.73
C GLY A 111 -27.77 -41.87 -16.94
N ALA A 112 -26.61 -41.51 -17.49
CA ALA A 112 -25.97 -42.26 -18.57
C ALA A 112 -25.59 -43.69 -18.16
N SER A 113 -25.14 -43.89 -16.91
CA SER A 113 -24.86 -45.22 -16.36
C SER A 113 -26.14 -46.05 -16.25
N CYS A 114 -27.23 -45.48 -15.74
CA CYS A 114 -28.54 -46.14 -15.67
C CYS A 114 -29.05 -46.51 -17.06
N LEU A 115 -28.94 -45.61 -18.05
CA LEU A 115 -29.31 -45.88 -19.44
C LEU A 115 -28.47 -47.00 -20.05
N THR A 116 -27.16 -47.03 -19.77
CA THR A 116 -26.26 -48.09 -20.22
C THR A 116 -26.67 -49.46 -19.65
N VAL A 117 -26.99 -49.52 -18.35
CA VAL A 117 -27.46 -50.75 -17.69
C VAL A 117 -28.84 -51.17 -18.20
N LEU A 118 -29.76 -50.23 -18.39
CA LEU A 118 -31.09 -50.49 -18.96
C LEU A 118 -30.98 -51.04 -20.40
N GLY A 119 -30.09 -50.46 -21.21
CA GLY A 119 -29.79 -50.95 -22.55
C GLY A 119 -29.26 -52.39 -22.56
N PHE A 120 -28.44 -52.77 -21.57
CA PHE A 120 -28.01 -54.17 -21.39
C PHE A 120 -29.18 -55.10 -21.08
N LEU A 121 -30.07 -54.71 -20.15
CA LEU A 121 -31.24 -55.51 -19.77
C LEU A 121 -32.24 -55.68 -20.93
N MET A 122 -32.42 -54.66 -21.77
CA MET A 122 -33.30 -54.75 -22.94
C MET A 122 -32.66 -55.51 -24.12
N SER A 123 -31.33 -55.48 -24.23
CA SER A 123 -30.55 -56.17 -25.27
C SER A 123 -30.28 -57.65 -24.97
N SER A 124 -30.87 -58.20 -23.90
CA SER A 124 -30.71 -59.60 -23.44
C SER A 124 -31.27 -60.68 -24.38
N ARG A 125 -31.51 -60.35 -25.66
CA ARG A 125 -31.82 -61.29 -26.77
C ARG A 125 -30.64 -61.52 -27.71
N SER A 126 -29.45 -61.00 -27.41
CA SER A 126 -28.25 -61.19 -28.23
C SER A 126 -27.58 -62.57 -27.93
N PRO A 127 -27.12 -63.30 -28.96
CA PRO A 127 -26.53 -64.63 -28.79
C PRO A 127 -25.17 -64.65 -28.07
N GLU A 128 -24.48 -63.51 -27.93
CA GLU A 128 -23.17 -63.40 -27.27
C GLU A 128 -23.17 -62.47 -26.05
N LEU A 129 -23.66 -63.00 -24.93
CA LEU A 129 -23.83 -62.27 -23.66
C LEU A 129 -22.53 -61.63 -23.14
N TRP A 130 -21.38 -62.27 -23.39
CA TRP A 130 -20.07 -61.80 -22.92
C TRP A 130 -19.59 -60.52 -23.61
N LEU A 131 -19.76 -60.39 -24.94
CA LEU A 131 -19.40 -59.18 -25.69
C LEU A 131 -20.26 -57.99 -25.25
N ALA A 132 -21.56 -58.23 -25.03
CA ALA A 132 -22.47 -57.23 -24.50
C ALA A 132 -22.04 -56.75 -23.10
N ALA A 133 -21.70 -57.68 -22.19
CA ALA A 133 -21.23 -57.34 -20.85
C ALA A 133 -19.89 -56.56 -20.87
N ALA A 134 -18.93 -56.99 -21.70
CA ALA A 134 -17.63 -56.33 -21.84
C ALA A 134 -17.77 -54.89 -22.35
N ASN A 135 -18.55 -54.64 -23.40
CA ASN A 135 -18.76 -53.31 -23.95
C ASN A 135 -19.47 -52.37 -22.96
N ARG A 136 -20.43 -52.89 -22.18
CA ARG A 136 -21.15 -52.12 -21.15
C ARG A 136 -20.23 -51.76 -19.98
N SER A 137 -19.34 -52.68 -19.58
CA SER A 137 -18.32 -52.39 -18.57
C SER A 137 -17.36 -51.27 -19.02
N LEU A 138 -16.93 -51.29 -20.29
CA LEU A 138 -16.08 -50.25 -20.87
C LEU A 138 -16.80 -48.89 -20.94
N SER A 139 -18.10 -48.87 -21.27
CA SER A 139 -18.92 -47.66 -21.24
C SER A 139 -19.00 -47.07 -19.84
N LEU A 140 -19.25 -47.88 -18.80
CA LEU A 140 -19.30 -47.41 -17.42
C LEU A 140 -17.95 -46.85 -16.96
N VAL A 141 -16.84 -47.52 -17.28
CA VAL A 141 -15.49 -47.01 -16.99
C VAL A 141 -15.26 -45.68 -17.70
N THR A 142 -15.61 -45.58 -18.99
CA THR A 142 -15.45 -44.35 -19.79
C THR A 142 -16.27 -43.21 -19.19
N ILE A 143 -17.53 -43.45 -18.80
CA ILE A 143 -18.41 -42.47 -18.18
C ILE A 143 -17.80 -41.93 -16.89
N TRP A 144 -17.36 -42.81 -15.98
CA TRP A 144 -16.87 -42.39 -14.67
C TRP A 144 -15.46 -41.79 -14.72
N VAL A 145 -14.55 -42.32 -15.54
CA VAL A 145 -13.24 -41.70 -15.79
C VAL A 145 -13.43 -40.30 -16.37
N THR A 146 -14.29 -40.13 -17.37
CA THR A 146 -14.57 -38.81 -17.95
C THR A 146 -15.19 -37.86 -16.92
N ALA A 147 -16.17 -38.32 -16.14
CA ALA A 147 -16.81 -37.52 -15.11
C ALA A 147 -15.81 -37.05 -14.04
N ILE A 148 -14.93 -37.95 -13.56
CA ILE A 148 -13.87 -37.65 -12.61
C ILE A 148 -12.89 -36.63 -13.22
N LEU A 149 -12.44 -36.84 -14.45
CA LEU A 149 -11.51 -35.94 -15.14
C LEU A 149 -12.10 -34.53 -15.29
N VAL A 150 -13.38 -34.42 -15.68
CA VAL A 150 -14.09 -33.13 -15.76
C VAL A 150 -14.18 -32.46 -14.39
N ILE A 151 -14.46 -33.21 -13.31
CA ILE A 151 -14.53 -32.66 -11.96
C ILE A 151 -13.16 -32.22 -11.45
N LEU A 152 -12.11 -33.00 -11.70
CA LEU A 152 -10.73 -32.69 -11.33
C LEU A 152 -10.25 -31.44 -12.07
N ASN A 153 -10.43 -31.38 -13.39
CA ASN A 153 -10.09 -30.20 -14.18
C ASN A 153 -10.81 -28.94 -13.68
N LYS A 154 -12.11 -29.04 -13.39
CA LYS A 154 -12.87 -27.94 -12.76
C LYS A 154 -12.32 -27.52 -11.41
N ARG A 155 -11.82 -28.44 -10.58
CA ARG A 155 -11.22 -28.10 -9.28
C ARG A 155 -9.91 -27.33 -9.46
N THR A 156 -9.06 -27.80 -10.37
CA THR A 156 -7.78 -27.14 -10.67
C THR A 156 -8.01 -25.74 -11.25
N THR A 157 -8.88 -25.61 -12.26
CA THR A 157 -9.18 -24.31 -12.87
C THR A 157 -9.88 -23.36 -11.89
N GLN A 158 -10.80 -23.86 -11.06
CA GLN A 158 -11.45 -23.00 -10.06
C GLN A 158 -10.47 -22.54 -8.99
N GLY A 159 -9.61 -23.44 -8.49
CA GLY A 159 -8.58 -23.09 -7.50
C GLY A 159 -7.63 -22.01 -8.02
N GLN A 160 -7.20 -22.11 -9.27
CA GLN A 160 -6.38 -21.07 -9.92
C GLN A 160 -7.13 -19.74 -10.03
N ARG A 161 -8.39 -19.75 -10.50
CA ARG A 161 -9.22 -18.55 -10.63
C ARG A 161 -9.49 -17.88 -9.28
N ASP A 162 -9.74 -18.65 -8.24
CA ASP A 162 -10.00 -18.14 -6.90
C ASP A 162 -8.73 -17.49 -6.32
N GLN A 163 -7.55 -18.10 -6.52
CA GLN A 163 -6.26 -17.51 -6.12
C GLN A 163 -5.95 -16.23 -6.88
N GLU A 164 -6.15 -16.22 -8.21
CA GLU A 164 -5.94 -15.05 -9.06
C GLU A 164 -6.90 -13.91 -8.69
N ALA A 165 -8.18 -14.22 -8.46
CA ALA A 165 -9.17 -13.25 -8.00
C ALA A 165 -8.84 -12.71 -6.60
N GLN A 166 -8.39 -13.57 -5.68
CA GLN A 166 -7.98 -13.14 -4.34
C GLN A 166 -6.75 -12.23 -4.41
N LEU A 167 -5.72 -12.59 -5.18
CA LEU A 167 -4.53 -11.76 -5.38
C LEU A 167 -4.91 -10.40 -5.98
N ARG A 168 -5.76 -10.40 -7.01
CA ARG A 168 -6.28 -9.19 -7.64
C ARG A 168 -7.01 -8.29 -6.64
N LEU A 169 -7.90 -8.85 -5.83
CA LEU A 169 -8.64 -8.09 -4.81
C LEU A 169 -7.73 -7.52 -3.73
N LEU A 170 -6.71 -8.27 -3.29
CA LEU A 170 -5.73 -7.78 -2.32
C LEU A 170 -4.95 -6.58 -2.89
N LEU A 171 -4.49 -6.67 -4.14
CA LEU A 171 -3.81 -5.57 -4.83
C LEU A 171 -4.74 -4.37 -5.09
N GLU A 172 -6.03 -4.61 -5.33
CA GLU A 172 -7.06 -3.56 -5.46
C GLU A 172 -7.46 -2.93 -4.12
N GLN A 173 -7.11 -3.51 -2.97
CA GLN A 173 -7.39 -2.91 -1.66
C GLN A 173 -6.21 -2.10 -1.09
N LEU A 174 -4.98 -2.40 -1.52
CA LEU A 174 -3.79 -1.68 -1.07
C LEU A 174 -3.76 -0.24 -1.64
N PRO A 175 -3.27 0.76 -0.87
CA PRO A 175 -3.03 2.12 -1.36
C PRO A 175 -1.75 2.20 -2.21
N ALA A 176 -1.52 1.19 -3.05
CA ALA A 176 -0.30 0.98 -3.79
C ALA A 176 -0.57 0.84 -5.29
N PHE A 177 0.46 1.15 -6.07
CA PHE A 177 0.56 0.87 -7.50
C PHE A 177 1.71 -0.10 -7.72
N LEU A 178 1.42 -1.29 -8.24
CA LEU A 178 2.40 -2.31 -8.59
C LEU A 178 2.61 -2.32 -10.10
N TRP A 179 3.86 -2.36 -10.54
CA TRP A 179 4.21 -2.55 -11.95
C TRP A 179 5.36 -3.54 -12.10
N VAL A 180 5.41 -4.18 -13.26
CA VAL A 180 6.53 -4.98 -13.72
C VAL A 180 6.95 -4.44 -15.07
N ALA A 181 8.25 -4.26 -15.26
CA ALA A 181 8.83 -3.87 -16.53
C ALA A 181 9.92 -4.86 -16.95
N ASP A 182 10.07 -5.08 -18.25
CA ASP A 182 11.12 -5.92 -18.81
C ASP A 182 12.50 -5.22 -18.81
N THR A 183 13.52 -5.86 -19.42
CA THR A 183 14.87 -5.29 -19.55
C THR A 183 14.94 -4.02 -20.38
N ASN A 184 13.94 -3.74 -21.22
CA ASN A 184 13.83 -2.51 -21.99
C ASN A 184 12.99 -1.45 -21.26
N LEU A 185 12.64 -1.70 -19.98
CA LEU A 185 11.73 -0.89 -19.18
C LEU A 185 10.33 -0.77 -19.81
N THR A 186 9.91 -1.75 -20.61
CA THR A 186 8.54 -1.86 -21.12
C THR A 186 7.67 -2.46 -20.03
N ILE A 187 6.59 -1.77 -19.64
CA ILE A 187 5.69 -2.23 -18.59
C ILE A 187 4.89 -3.42 -19.10
N THR A 188 5.10 -4.61 -18.53
CA THR A 188 4.42 -5.85 -18.91
C THR A 188 3.20 -6.14 -18.03
N TYR A 189 3.15 -5.54 -16.85
CA TYR A 189 2.05 -5.70 -15.91
C TYR A 189 1.91 -4.45 -15.04
N ALA A 190 0.67 -4.05 -14.75
CA ALA A 190 0.36 -2.93 -13.87
C ALA A 190 -0.98 -3.17 -13.14
N GLN A 191 -1.01 -3.02 -11.82
CA GLN A 191 -2.23 -3.18 -11.01
C GLN A 191 -2.21 -2.30 -9.75
N GLY A 192 -3.40 -1.90 -9.27
CA GLY A 192 -3.56 -1.20 -8.00
C GLY A 192 -4.75 -0.23 -7.97
N ARG A 193 -5.35 -0.05 -6.79
CA ARG A 193 -6.53 0.81 -6.57
C ARG A 193 -6.32 2.26 -7.02
N ARG A 194 -5.09 2.74 -6.85
CA ARG A 194 -4.74 4.15 -7.05
C ARG A 194 -4.34 4.48 -8.49
N ILE A 195 -4.30 3.50 -9.40
CA ILE A 195 -4.14 3.71 -10.85
C ILE A 195 -5.22 4.68 -11.35
N SER A 196 -6.49 4.36 -11.13
CA SER A 196 -7.61 5.19 -11.59
C SER A 196 -7.67 6.55 -10.88
N ALA A 197 -7.28 6.62 -9.60
CA ALA A 197 -7.24 7.89 -8.86
C ALA A 197 -6.13 8.85 -9.34
N LEU A 198 -5.07 8.31 -9.95
CA LEU A 198 -4.03 9.06 -10.65
C LEU A 198 -4.43 9.36 -12.11
N GLY A 199 -5.67 9.04 -12.51
CA GLY A 199 -6.16 9.19 -13.88
C GLY A 199 -5.40 8.29 -14.87
N LEU A 200 -4.93 7.14 -14.39
CA LEU A 200 -4.21 6.14 -15.16
C LEU A 200 -5.17 4.97 -15.42
N THR A 201 -5.05 4.30 -16.56
CA THR A 201 -5.82 3.10 -16.88
C THR A 201 -4.85 1.94 -17.12
N PRO A 202 -5.11 0.73 -16.58
CA PRO A 202 -4.24 -0.42 -16.80
C PRO A 202 -4.02 -0.72 -18.29
N GLU A 203 -5.05 -0.53 -19.12
CA GLU A 203 -4.97 -0.79 -20.57
C GLU A 203 -4.05 0.19 -21.31
N GLY A 204 -3.83 1.39 -20.76
CA GLY A 204 -2.94 2.39 -21.36
C GLY A 204 -1.49 2.35 -20.85
N ILE A 205 -1.22 1.56 -19.80
CA ILE A 205 0.11 1.46 -19.18
C ILE A 205 0.88 0.27 -19.77
N VAL A 206 0.23 -0.89 -19.89
CA VAL A 206 0.89 -2.11 -20.34
C VAL A 206 1.30 -1.95 -21.81
N GLY A 207 2.56 -2.25 -22.11
CA GLY A 207 3.17 -2.08 -23.43
C GLY A 207 3.85 -0.73 -23.66
N THR A 208 3.69 0.24 -22.75
CA THR A 208 4.44 1.51 -22.78
C THR A 208 5.75 1.38 -22.02
N THR A 209 6.70 2.28 -22.28
CA THR A 209 7.94 2.33 -21.49
C THR A 209 7.74 3.12 -20.20
N VAL A 210 8.42 2.73 -19.11
CA VAL A 210 8.40 3.46 -17.83
C VAL A 210 8.67 4.97 -18.01
N PRO A 211 9.65 5.43 -18.82
CA PRO A 211 9.94 6.86 -19.01
C PRO A 211 8.92 7.62 -19.86
N GLU A 212 8.19 6.91 -20.72
CA GLU A 212 7.12 7.48 -21.53
C GLU A 212 5.88 7.73 -20.67
N TYR A 213 5.58 6.80 -19.77
CA TYR A 213 4.39 6.87 -18.93
C TYR A 213 4.59 7.71 -17.67
N PHE A 214 5.74 7.54 -17.03
CA PHE A 214 6.22 8.45 -16.00
C PHE A 214 7.25 9.33 -16.68
N PRO A 215 7.01 10.64 -16.90
CA PRO A 215 7.97 11.53 -17.54
C PRO A 215 9.17 11.69 -16.62
N LEU A 216 10.07 10.73 -16.69
CA LEU A 216 11.28 10.63 -15.91
C LEU A 216 12.40 11.14 -16.79
N GLU A 217 13.00 12.26 -16.40
CA GLU A 217 14.20 12.71 -17.08
C GLU A 217 15.29 11.62 -16.98
N PRO A 218 16.14 11.42 -18.00
CA PRO A 218 17.18 10.39 -17.99
C PRO A 218 18.17 10.48 -16.82
N THR A 219 18.27 11.65 -16.19
CA THR A 219 19.11 11.92 -15.01
C THR A 219 18.34 11.90 -13.70
N SER A 220 17.02 11.72 -13.75
CA SER A 220 16.17 11.75 -12.56
C SER A 220 16.42 10.51 -11.67
N ILE A 221 16.27 10.71 -10.36
CA ILE A 221 16.39 9.63 -9.36
C ILE A 221 15.46 8.45 -9.71
N PRO A 222 14.20 8.65 -10.11
CA PRO A 222 13.35 7.54 -10.53
C PRO A 222 13.91 6.72 -11.70
N PHE A 223 14.41 7.36 -12.76
CA PHE A 223 14.92 6.66 -13.94
C PHE A 223 16.19 5.86 -13.60
N THR A 224 17.14 6.51 -12.93
CA THR A 224 18.40 5.88 -12.51
C THR A 224 18.17 4.73 -11.53
N THR A 225 17.14 4.80 -10.69
CA THR A 225 16.76 3.69 -9.78
C THR A 225 16.30 2.46 -10.56
N HIS A 226 15.51 2.62 -11.63
CA HIS A 226 15.11 1.50 -12.49
C HIS A 226 16.30 0.88 -13.22
N LEU A 227 17.23 1.71 -13.73
CA LEU A 227 18.45 1.21 -14.36
C LEU A 227 19.35 0.44 -13.38
N ARG A 228 19.49 0.92 -12.13
CA ARG A 228 20.21 0.20 -11.07
C ARG A 228 19.56 -1.14 -10.73
N ALA A 229 18.23 -1.19 -10.69
CA ALA A 229 17.51 -2.45 -10.48
C ALA A 229 17.79 -3.46 -11.61
N LEU A 230 17.88 -3.02 -12.87
CA LEU A 230 18.29 -3.88 -13.98
C LEU A 230 19.75 -4.38 -13.88
N GLN A 231 20.59 -3.72 -13.09
CA GLN A 231 21.95 -4.18 -12.75
C GLN A 231 21.99 -5.06 -11.49
N GLY A 232 20.83 -5.31 -10.87
CA GLY A 232 20.70 -6.14 -9.68
C GLY A 232 20.74 -5.38 -8.36
N ASP A 233 20.77 -4.04 -8.39
CA ASP A 233 20.84 -3.18 -7.23
C ASP A 233 19.48 -2.52 -6.93
N PRO A 234 18.78 -2.94 -5.86
CA PRO A 234 17.47 -2.40 -5.53
C PRO A 234 17.54 -0.96 -5.05
N GLY A 235 16.43 -0.24 -5.16
CA GLY A 235 16.38 1.16 -4.71
C GLY A 235 14.99 1.68 -4.43
N SER A 236 14.94 2.85 -3.83
CA SER A 236 13.69 3.56 -3.57
C SER A 236 13.84 5.04 -3.83
N TYR A 237 12.74 5.70 -4.19
CA TYR A 237 12.70 7.12 -4.44
C TYR A 237 11.34 7.71 -4.09
N VAL A 238 11.31 9.04 -3.93
CA VAL A 238 10.07 9.80 -3.78
C VAL A 238 9.89 10.66 -5.01
N ALA A 239 8.71 10.59 -5.62
CA ALA A 239 8.35 11.38 -6.80
C ALA A 239 6.96 11.97 -6.63
N THR A 240 6.75 13.13 -7.26
CA THR A 240 5.43 13.78 -7.29
C THR A 240 4.80 13.53 -8.66
N LEU A 241 3.61 12.92 -8.67
CA LEU A 241 2.84 12.64 -9.88
C LEU A 241 1.43 13.18 -9.71
N LYS A 242 1.02 14.11 -10.59
CA LYS A 242 -0.33 14.73 -10.59
C LYS A 242 -0.79 15.11 -9.17
N GLU A 243 0.03 15.90 -8.47
CA GLU A 243 -0.21 16.41 -7.10
C GLU A 243 -0.20 15.34 -5.98
N ARG A 244 0.18 14.11 -6.29
CA ARG A 244 0.38 13.04 -5.30
C ARG A 244 1.86 12.79 -5.06
N THR A 245 2.24 12.63 -3.80
CA THR A 245 3.58 12.21 -3.43
C THR A 245 3.61 10.70 -3.30
N LEU A 246 4.39 10.05 -4.16
CA LEU A 246 4.53 8.61 -4.21
C LEU A 246 5.93 8.20 -3.73
N ARG A 247 6.00 7.20 -2.86
CA ARG A 247 7.25 6.51 -2.53
C ARG A 247 7.29 5.20 -3.30
N ALA A 248 8.23 5.12 -4.24
CA ALA A 248 8.45 3.94 -5.05
C ALA A 248 9.59 3.10 -4.49
N TYR A 249 9.42 1.79 -4.53
CA TYR A 249 10.44 0.78 -4.30
C TYR A 249 10.57 -0.03 -5.58
N VAL A 250 11.81 -0.25 -6.04
CA VAL A 250 12.10 -0.98 -7.27
C VAL A 250 13.13 -2.05 -6.98
N GLU A 251 12.80 -3.29 -7.35
CA GLU A 251 13.59 -4.49 -7.11
C GLU A 251 13.92 -5.18 -8.45
N PRO A 252 15.10 -5.82 -8.58
CA PRO A 252 15.40 -6.68 -9.72
C PRO A 252 14.44 -7.86 -9.78
N MET A 253 13.85 -8.10 -10.94
CA MET A 253 13.07 -9.31 -11.19
C MET A 253 13.97 -10.37 -11.80
N ARG A 254 14.07 -11.54 -11.15
CA ARG A 254 14.91 -12.66 -11.57
C ARG A 254 14.07 -13.84 -12.01
N ASP A 255 14.53 -14.55 -13.02
CA ASP A 255 14.00 -15.86 -13.39
C ASP A 255 14.46 -16.94 -12.39
N PRO A 256 13.95 -18.19 -12.49
CA PRO A 256 14.41 -19.30 -11.64
C PRO A 256 15.91 -19.63 -11.75
N ASN A 257 16.60 -19.17 -12.80
CA ASN A 257 18.04 -19.36 -13.00
C ASN A 257 18.88 -18.21 -12.41
N GLY A 258 18.23 -17.19 -11.83
CA GLY A 258 18.88 -16.01 -11.23
C GLY A 258 19.20 -14.88 -12.21
N VAL A 259 18.84 -15.02 -13.49
CA VAL A 259 19.05 -14.01 -14.54
C VAL A 259 18.03 -12.89 -14.37
N ILE A 260 18.48 -11.63 -14.47
CA ILE A 260 17.61 -10.47 -14.39
C ILE A 260 16.80 -10.37 -15.69
N THR A 261 15.48 -10.47 -15.58
CA THR A 261 14.54 -10.37 -16.72
C THR A 261 13.82 -9.03 -16.79
N GLY A 262 14.05 -8.17 -15.79
CA GLY A 262 13.42 -6.86 -15.70
C GLY A 262 13.46 -6.32 -14.27
N CYS A 263 12.52 -5.45 -13.95
CA CYS A 263 12.33 -4.92 -12.59
C CYS A 263 10.86 -4.96 -12.18
N ILE A 264 10.61 -5.14 -10.90
CA ILE A 264 9.30 -5.03 -10.27
C ILE A 264 9.32 -3.84 -9.34
N GLY A 265 8.26 -3.03 -9.35
CA GLY A 265 8.18 -1.86 -8.49
C GLY A 265 6.81 -1.68 -7.87
N ILE A 266 6.80 -1.10 -6.67
CA ILE A 266 5.60 -0.70 -5.94
C ILE A 266 5.70 0.76 -5.52
N ALA A 267 4.66 1.54 -5.76
CA ALA A 267 4.55 2.93 -5.40
C ALA A 267 3.43 3.11 -4.38
N LEU A 268 3.79 3.53 -3.18
CA LEU A 268 2.88 3.85 -2.09
C LEU A 268 2.56 5.33 -2.12
N ASP A 269 1.28 5.68 -2.06
CA ASP A 269 0.90 7.08 -1.93
C ASP A 269 1.07 7.53 -0.48
N ILE A 270 2.03 8.43 -0.27
CA ILE A 270 2.39 9.01 1.04
C ILE A 270 1.94 10.47 1.14
N THR A 271 1.02 10.93 0.28
CA THR A 271 0.58 12.34 0.23
C THR A 271 -0.01 12.78 1.56
N GLU A 272 -0.99 12.03 2.08
CA GLU A 272 -1.65 12.34 3.35
C GLU A 272 -0.66 12.26 4.52
N GLN A 273 0.20 11.24 4.52
CA GLN A 273 1.24 11.09 5.53
C GLN A 273 2.19 12.30 5.54
N LYS A 274 2.66 12.73 4.37
CA LYS A 274 3.58 13.85 4.24
C LYS A 274 2.92 15.18 4.63
N GLN A 275 1.65 15.39 4.25
CA GLN A 275 0.88 16.57 4.67
C GLN A 275 0.70 16.63 6.19
N LEU A 276 0.42 15.49 6.82
CA LEU A 276 0.32 15.40 8.29
C LEU A 276 1.67 15.65 8.98
N GLU A 277 2.76 15.15 8.38
CA GLU A 277 4.12 15.37 8.87
C GLU A 277 4.51 16.86 8.79
N GLU A 278 4.30 17.49 7.64
CA GLU A 278 4.53 18.92 7.42
C GLU A 278 3.66 19.78 8.35
N GLN A 279 2.38 19.44 8.54
CA GLN A 279 1.49 20.14 9.46
C GLN A 279 1.99 20.02 10.92
N ARG A 280 2.45 18.83 11.32
CA ARG A 280 3.00 18.60 12.66
C ARG A 280 4.26 19.43 12.88
N GLU A 281 5.17 19.45 11.92
CA GLU A 281 6.39 20.26 11.97
C GLU A 281 6.09 21.75 12.03
N GLY A 282 5.10 22.21 11.24
CA GLY A 282 4.61 23.59 11.28
C GLY A 282 4.10 23.98 12.67
N LEU A 283 3.24 23.16 13.28
CA LEU A 283 2.72 23.40 14.64
C LEU A 283 3.82 23.40 15.71
N ILE A 284 4.82 22.52 15.58
CA ILE A 284 5.99 22.52 16.48
C ILE A 284 6.79 23.82 16.33
N GLY A 285 6.97 24.31 15.09
CA GLY A 285 7.60 25.59 14.81
C GLY A 285 6.83 26.77 15.44
N GLU A 286 5.51 26.82 15.26
CA GLU A 286 4.65 27.83 15.87
C GLU A 286 4.74 27.82 17.40
N LEU A 287 4.68 26.64 18.02
CA LEU A 287 4.82 26.49 19.47
C LEU A 287 6.17 26.98 19.97
N ARG A 288 7.26 26.63 19.28
CA ARG A 288 8.62 27.12 19.62
C ARG A 288 8.70 28.63 19.55
N ASN A 289 8.14 29.24 18.50
CA ASN A 289 8.13 30.69 18.33
C ASN A 289 7.31 31.39 19.43
N ALA A 290 6.14 30.86 19.77
CA ALA A 290 5.33 31.41 20.86
C ALA A 290 6.04 31.34 22.23
N LEU A 291 6.71 30.22 22.53
CA LEU A 291 7.50 30.06 23.75
C LEU A 291 8.69 31.04 23.80
N ALA A 292 9.32 31.32 22.65
CA ALA A 292 10.41 32.30 22.58
C ALA A 292 9.93 33.72 22.90
N GLN A 293 8.74 34.12 22.44
CA GLN A 293 8.16 35.43 22.73
C GLN A 293 7.78 35.62 24.21
N ILE A 294 7.36 34.57 24.91
CA ILE A 294 7.10 34.63 26.36
C ILE A 294 8.39 34.90 27.15
N LYS A 295 9.52 34.30 26.73
CA LYS A 295 10.82 34.52 27.38
C LYS A 295 11.31 35.97 27.23
N THR A 296 11.06 36.63 26.11
CA THR A 296 11.49 38.02 25.89
C THR A 296 10.63 39.02 26.66
N LEU A 297 9.32 38.79 26.77
CA LEU A 297 8.41 39.64 27.55
C LEU A 297 8.62 39.52 29.06
N ARG A 298 9.03 38.34 29.57
CA ARG A 298 9.44 38.15 30.98
C ARG A 298 10.83 38.68 31.30
N GLY A 299 11.60 39.16 30.32
CA GLY A 299 12.97 39.64 30.52
C GLY A 299 13.08 41.07 31.05
N LEU A 300 12.00 41.84 31.05
CA LEU A 300 12.01 43.23 31.51
C LEU A 300 11.51 43.29 32.96
N LEU A 301 12.46 43.32 33.89
CA LEU A 301 12.16 43.53 35.31
C LEU A 301 12.02 45.04 35.58
N PRO A 302 10.82 45.54 35.93
CA PRO A 302 10.63 46.95 36.26
C PRO A 302 11.38 47.31 37.55
N ILE A 303 12.43 48.12 37.43
CA ILE A 303 13.21 48.63 38.56
C ILE A 303 12.82 50.06 38.92
N CYS A 304 12.71 50.38 40.20
CA CYS A 304 12.47 51.75 40.66
C CYS A 304 13.71 52.60 40.34
N ALA A 305 13.52 53.71 39.62
CA ALA A 305 14.63 54.58 39.24
C ALA A 305 15.40 55.17 40.44
N ALA A 306 14.68 55.43 41.56
CA ALA A 306 15.23 56.05 42.76
C ALA A 306 15.89 55.05 43.73
N CYS A 307 15.21 53.96 44.08
CA CYS A 307 15.66 53.03 45.12
C CYS A 307 16.05 51.63 44.63
N LYS A 308 16.00 51.38 43.30
CA LYS A 308 16.41 50.13 42.63
C LYS A 308 15.67 48.85 43.07
N LYS A 309 14.57 48.96 43.81
CA LYS A 309 13.65 47.83 44.07
C LYS A 309 13.04 47.30 42.77
N ILE A 310 12.74 46.01 42.72
CA ILE A 310 12.07 45.35 41.60
C ILE A 310 10.57 45.24 41.92
N ARG A 311 9.71 45.53 40.95
CA ARG A 311 8.27 45.27 41.07
C ARG A 311 7.94 43.86 40.58
N ASP A 312 7.33 43.06 41.44
CA ASP A 312 6.90 41.70 41.12
C ASP A 312 5.58 41.65 40.35
N ASP A 313 5.16 40.43 39.96
CA ASP A 313 3.91 40.19 39.22
C ASP A 313 2.65 40.55 40.04
N GLY A 314 2.76 40.58 41.38
CA GLY A 314 1.69 41.04 42.29
C GLY A 314 1.64 42.56 42.44
N GLY A 315 2.64 43.27 41.90
CA GLY A 315 2.75 44.71 41.93
C GLY A 315 3.48 45.28 43.16
N TYR A 316 4.03 44.43 44.03
CA TYR A 316 4.78 44.84 45.22
C TYR A 316 6.24 45.12 44.91
N TRP A 317 6.85 46.02 45.69
CA TRP A 317 8.25 46.43 45.51
C TRP A 317 9.17 45.71 46.50
N THR A 318 10.06 44.89 45.98
CA THR A 318 11.01 44.07 46.77
C THR A 318 12.45 44.46 46.48
N GLN A 319 13.37 44.19 47.42
CA GLN A 319 14.80 44.38 47.16
C GLN A 319 15.29 43.41 46.08
N ILE A 320 16.26 43.85 45.30
CA ILE A 320 16.77 43.10 44.14
C ILE A 320 17.31 41.73 44.53
N GLU A 321 18.05 41.64 45.63
CA GLU A 321 18.64 40.40 46.13
C GLU A 321 17.55 39.41 46.54
N GLN A 322 16.53 39.90 47.26
CA GLN A 322 15.39 39.09 47.69
C GLN A 322 14.58 38.59 46.48
N TYR A 323 14.36 39.46 45.48
CA TYR A 323 13.63 39.12 44.27
C TYR A 323 14.36 38.03 43.47
N ILE A 324 15.66 38.22 43.21
CA ILE A 324 16.48 37.26 42.44
C ILE A 324 16.59 35.91 43.17
N ARG A 325 16.79 35.92 44.49
CA ARG A 325 16.86 34.67 45.28
C ARG A 325 15.55 33.88 45.26
N THR A 326 14.41 34.57 45.14
CA THR A 326 13.07 33.94 45.08
C THR A 326 12.72 33.44 43.67
N HIS A 327 13.26 34.06 42.62
CA HIS A 327 12.88 33.82 41.21
C HIS A 327 14.00 33.21 40.34
N SER A 328 15.13 32.83 40.94
CA SER A 328 16.25 32.16 40.26
C SER A 328 16.99 31.22 41.20
N GLU A 329 17.89 30.41 40.65
CA GLU A 329 18.76 29.51 41.41
C GLU A 329 19.99 30.24 42.01
N ALA A 330 20.05 31.57 41.96
CA ALA A 330 21.21 32.33 42.42
C ALA A 330 21.25 32.51 43.95
N GLU A 331 22.40 32.20 44.56
CA GLU A 331 22.71 32.51 45.96
C GLU A 331 23.67 33.70 46.06
N PHE A 332 23.36 34.65 46.95
CA PHE A 332 24.22 35.81 47.20
C PHE A 332 25.15 35.58 48.39
N THR A 333 26.45 35.77 48.17
CA THR A 333 27.47 35.91 49.21
C THR A 333 27.85 37.37 49.36
N HIS A 334 28.22 37.80 50.57
CA HIS A 334 28.67 39.16 50.81
C HIS A 334 30.19 39.24 50.63
N GLY A 335 30.63 40.18 49.78
CA GLY A 335 32.04 40.51 49.59
C GLY A 335 32.17 42.02 49.39
N ILE A 336 33.34 42.57 49.72
CA ILE A 336 33.64 43.98 49.51
C ILE A 336 34.60 44.10 48.33
N CYS A 337 34.27 44.92 47.32
CA CYS A 337 35.18 45.13 46.20
C CYS A 337 36.39 45.98 46.64
N PRO A 338 37.53 45.92 45.93
CA PRO A 338 38.74 46.67 46.29
C PRO A 338 38.51 48.18 46.44
N GLU A 339 37.70 48.78 45.58
CA GLU A 339 37.38 50.21 45.63
C GLU A 339 36.62 50.60 46.90
N CYS A 340 35.60 49.81 47.27
CA CYS A 340 34.84 50.02 48.49
C CYS A 340 35.70 49.75 49.73
N ALA A 341 36.57 48.74 49.68
CA ALA A 341 37.50 48.44 50.76
C ALA A 341 38.47 49.60 50.99
N GLN A 342 39.00 50.19 49.92
CA GLN A 342 39.90 51.35 50.01
C GLN A 342 39.20 52.60 50.54
N LYS A 343 37.92 52.78 50.24
CA LYS A 343 37.14 53.92 50.74
C LYS A 343 36.71 53.76 52.20
N LEU A 344 36.33 52.55 52.61
CA LEU A 344 35.78 52.27 53.94
C LEU A 344 36.84 51.86 54.96
N TYR A 345 37.92 51.23 54.50
CA TYR A 345 39.04 50.72 55.29
C TYR A 345 40.39 51.10 54.63
N PRO A 346 40.67 52.41 54.45
CA PRO A 346 41.88 52.86 53.76
C PRO A 346 43.18 52.33 54.39
N ASP A 347 43.19 52.08 55.70
CA ASP A 347 44.37 51.59 56.44
C ASP A 347 44.62 50.08 56.30
N LEU A 348 43.62 49.32 55.84
CA LEU A 348 43.68 47.86 55.64
C LEU A 348 43.66 47.49 54.15
N ALA A 349 43.42 48.47 53.27
CA ALA A 349 43.44 48.24 51.84
C ALA A 349 44.89 48.02 51.38
N PRO A 350 45.21 46.88 50.73
CA PRO A 350 46.55 46.67 50.21
C PRO A 350 46.86 47.80 49.23
N SER A 351 47.96 48.53 49.46
CA SER A 351 48.47 49.47 48.47
C SER A 351 48.72 48.67 47.21
N HIS A 352 47.96 48.94 46.15
CA HIS A 352 48.19 48.32 44.86
C HIS A 352 49.58 48.75 44.38
N GLY A 353 50.56 47.89 44.62
CA GLY A 353 51.84 47.95 43.94
C GLY A 353 51.56 47.86 42.46
N SER A 354 51.90 48.93 41.74
CA SER A 354 52.06 48.93 40.29
C SER A 354 53.05 47.83 39.92
N GLY A 355 52.53 46.67 39.52
CA GLY A 355 53.32 45.61 38.90
C GLY A 355 53.77 46.08 37.52
N SER A 356 54.97 46.67 37.48
CA SER A 356 55.82 46.69 36.30
C SER A 356 56.41 45.29 36.09
N THR A 357 55.92 44.58 35.07
CA THR A 357 56.67 43.85 34.02
C THR A 357 55.71 43.08 33.15
#